data_AF-A0A7X6ZE55-F1
#
_entry.id   AF-A0A7X6ZE55-F1
#
_cell.length_a   1.000
_cell.length_b   1.000
_cell.length_c   1.000
_cell.angle_alpha   90.00
_cell.angle_beta   90.00
_cell.angle_gamma   90.00
#
_symmetry.space_group_name_H-M   'P 1'
#
loop_
_entity.id
_entity.type
_entity.pdbx_description
1 polymer ?
#
loop_
_entity_poly.entity_id
_entity_poly.type
_entity_poly.pdbx_seq_one_letter_code
_entity_poly.pdbx_strand_id
1 'polypeptide(L)'
;MIKSMLSGFVRLHILHHASLESIYGVEIIEELKRHGYRVGPGTVYPVLHQMEEDGFLMNTLEGGEYVKVSNKKTSEYHSIDKSIN
;
A
#
# COMPACT_ATOMS: atom_id res chain seq x y z
N MET A 1 -22.10 6.02 -4.70
CA MET A 1 -22.04 4.77 -5.49
C MET A 1 -20.72 4.60 -6.26
N ILE A 2 -20.07 5.65 -6.78
CA ILE A 2 -18.76 5.54 -7.49
C ILE A 2 -17.57 5.35 -6.53
N LYS A 3 -17.67 5.80 -5.27
CA LYS A 3 -16.58 5.68 -4.27
C LYS A 3 -16.22 4.23 -3.90
N SER A 4 -17.16 3.28 -3.94
CA SER A 4 -16.89 1.88 -3.52
C SER A 4 -16.15 1.07 -4.59
N MET A 5 -16.44 1.29 -5.87
CA MET A 5 -15.73 0.64 -6.98
C MET A 5 -14.29 1.13 -7.11
N LEU A 6 -14.07 2.45 -6.94
CA LEU A 6 -12.73 3.05 -6.91
C LEU A 6 -11.86 2.42 -5.81
N SER A 7 -12.47 2.18 -4.65
CA SER A 7 -11.78 1.66 -3.48
C SER A 7 -11.29 0.22 -3.67
N GLY A 8 -12.02 -0.63 -4.40
CA GLY A 8 -11.59 -2.00 -4.72
C GLY A 8 -10.38 -2.02 -5.66
N PHE A 9 -10.44 -1.24 -6.75
CA PHE A 9 -9.34 -1.12 -7.70
C PHE A 9 -8.07 -0.53 -7.06
N VAL A 10 -8.22 0.54 -6.28
CA VAL A 10 -7.10 1.19 -5.58
C VAL A 10 -6.41 0.21 -4.63
N ARG A 11 -7.16 -0.60 -3.86
CA ARG A 11 -6.58 -1.63 -2.99
C ARG A 11 -5.81 -2.70 -3.75
N LEU A 12 -6.36 -3.21 -4.86
CA LEU A 12 -5.68 -4.20 -5.70
C LEU A 12 -4.38 -3.64 -6.30
N HIS A 13 -4.43 -2.40 -6.78
CA HIS A 13 -3.29 -1.71 -7.35
C HIS A 13 -2.19 -1.49 -6.30
N ILE A 14 -2.55 -1.03 -5.10
CA ILE A 14 -1.63 -0.89 -3.96
C ILE A 14 -0.99 -2.24 -3.60
N LEU A 15 -1.76 -3.32 -3.50
CA LEU A 15 -1.24 -4.66 -3.19
C LEU A 15 -0.28 -5.17 -4.28
N HIS A 16 -0.61 -4.95 -5.55
CA HIS A 16 0.26 -5.34 -6.66
C HIS A 16 1.62 -4.64 -6.55
N HIS A 17 1.64 -3.32 -6.40
CA HIS A 17 2.90 -2.58 -6.26
C HIS A 17 3.66 -2.95 -4.97
N ALA A 18 2.98 -3.04 -3.83
CA ALA A 18 3.58 -3.43 -2.56
C ALA A 18 4.15 -4.87 -2.55
N SER A 19 3.73 -5.72 -3.51
CA SER A 19 4.27 -7.07 -3.69
C SER A 19 5.58 -7.10 -4.50
N LEU A 20 5.83 -6.05 -5.29
CA LEU A 20 7.02 -5.92 -6.12
C LEU A 20 8.11 -5.13 -5.38
N GLU A 21 7.75 -4.02 -4.74
CA GLU A 21 8.68 -3.14 -4.03
C GLU A 21 7.97 -2.32 -2.93
N SER A 22 8.74 -1.59 -2.12
CA SER A 22 8.19 -0.64 -1.15
C SER A 22 7.45 0.47 -1.88
N ILE A 23 6.32 0.93 -1.34
CA ILE A 23 5.48 1.94 -2.01
C ILE A 23 5.37 3.22 -1.19
N TYR A 24 5.36 4.35 -1.88
CA TYR A 24 5.09 5.64 -1.26
C TYR A 24 3.67 6.10 -1.60
N GLY A 25 2.95 6.62 -0.60
CA GLY A 25 1.58 7.09 -0.82
C GLY A 25 1.49 8.19 -1.89
N VAL A 26 2.54 8.99 -2.05
CA VAL A 26 2.66 10.01 -3.10
C VAL A 26 2.71 9.37 -4.50
N GLU A 27 3.45 8.28 -4.68
CA GLU A 27 3.53 7.59 -5.97
C GLU A 27 2.19 6.98 -6.36
N ILE A 28 1.48 6.38 -5.40
CA ILE A 28 0.12 5.86 -5.62
C ILE A 28 -0.84 6.99 -6.03
N ILE A 29 -0.75 8.16 -5.39
CA ILE A 29 -1.56 9.33 -5.75
C ILE A 29 -1.26 9.77 -7.20
N GLU A 30 0.01 9.89 -7.57
CA GLU A 30 0.40 10.34 -8.90
C GLU A 30 0.07 9.31 -10.00
N GLU A 31 0.25 8.02 -9.74
CA GLU A 31 -0.13 6.95 -10.66
C GLU A 31 -1.64 6.94 -10.90
N LEU A 32 -2.45 7.02 -9.84
CA LEU A 32 -3.90 7.09 -9.98
C LEU A 32 -4.34 8.35 -10.74
N LYS A 33 -3.69 9.50 -10.52
CA LYS A 33 -3.94 10.70 -11.33
C LYS A 33 -3.57 10.49 -12.81
N ARG A 34 -2.47 9.81 -13.12
CA ARG A 34 -2.07 9.45 -14.50
C ARG A 34 -3.13 8.59 -15.19
N HIS A 35 -3.80 7.72 -14.44
CA HIS A 35 -4.93 6.90 -14.94
C HIS A 35 -6.27 7.67 -15.01
N GLY A 36 -6.27 8.99 -14.78
CA GLY A 36 -7.46 9.85 -14.87
C GLY A 36 -8.32 9.87 -13.62
N TYR A 37 -7.86 9.30 -12.50
CA TYR A 37 -8.59 9.33 -11.24
C TYR A 37 -8.38 10.66 -10.51
N ARG A 38 -9.48 11.29 -10.09
CA ARG A 38 -9.44 12.47 -9.21
C ARG A 38 -9.24 12.03 -7.77
N VAL A 39 -7.99 11.79 -7.40
CA VAL A 39 -7.60 11.40 -6.04
C VAL A 39 -6.51 12.31 -5.48
N GLY A 40 -6.39 12.32 -4.16
CA GLY A 40 -5.35 13.05 -3.44
C GLY A 40 -5.09 12.43 -2.07
N PRO A 41 -4.28 13.09 -1.24
CA PRO A 41 -3.92 12.65 0.12
C PRO A 41 -5.13 12.20 0.96
N GLY A 42 -6.20 13.01 0.97
CA GLY A 42 -7.42 12.71 1.73
C GLY A 42 -8.26 11.55 1.21
N THR A 43 -7.86 10.90 0.11
CA THR A 43 -8.49 9.68 -0.41
C THR A 43 -7.55 8.48 -0.28
N VAL A 44 -6.27 8.65 -0.60
CA VAL A 44 -5.31 7.55 -0.63
C VAL A 44 -4.83 7.17 0.77
N TYR A 45 -4.49 8.12 1.63
CA TYR A 45 -4.00 7.80 2.98
C TYR A 45 -5.03 7.07 3.85
N PRO A 46 -6.33 7.43 3.85
CA PRO A 46 -7.32 6.64 4.56
C PRO A 46 -7.42 5.19 4.05
N VAL A 47 -7.23 4.95 2.74
CA VAL A 47 -7.23 3.59 2.19
C VAL A 47 -5.99 2.82 2.63
N LEU A 48 -4.81 3.45 2.61
CA LEU A 48 -3.58 2.84 3.09
C LEU A 48 -3.65 2.49 4.59
N HIS A 49 -4.16 3.40 5.42
CA HIS A 49 -4.38 3.14 6.84
C HIS A 49 -5.38 1.99 7.07
N GLN A 50 -6.49 1.96 6.32
CA GLN A 50 -7.42 0.84 6.44
C GLN A 50 -6.76 -0.48 6.04
N MET A 51 -5.94 -0.49 4.99
CA MET A 51 -5.21 -1.68 4.56
C MET A 51 -4.15 -2.12 5.58
N GLU A 52 -3.53 -1.19 6.30
CA GLU A 52 -2.62 -1.48 7.40
C GLU A 52 -3.37 -2.07 8.61
N GLU A 53 -4.47 -1.46 9.05
CA GLU A 53 -5.35 -1.98 10.10
C GLU A 53 -5.89 -3.37 9.75
N ASP A 54 -6.25 -3.56 8.48
CA ASP A 54 -6.70 -4.84 7.94
C ASP A 54 -5.54 -5.83 7.74
N GLY A 55 -4.31 -5.48 8.10
CA GLY A 55 -3.13 -6.32 8.03
C GLY A 55 -2.78 -6.77 6.62
N PHE A 56 -3.06 -5.96 5.59
CA PHE A 56 -2.60 -6.15 4.21
C PHE A 56 -1.29 -5.42 3.95
N LEU A 57 -1.01 -4.34 4.68
CA LEU A 57 0.22 -3.57 4.63
C LEU A 57 0.82 -3.48 6.03
N MET A 58 2.10 -3.15 6.11
CA MET A 58 2.75 -2.74 7.35
C MET A 58 3.26 -1.29 7.18
N ASN A 59 3.80 -0.66 8.20
CA ASN A 59 4.45 0.65 8.08
C ASN A 59 5.88 0.55 8.61
N THR A 60 6.85 1.21 7.96
CA THR A 60 8.24 1.29 8.42
C THR A 60 8.42 2.67 9.00
N LEU A 61 8.79 2.72 10.27
CA LEU A 61 8.91 3.95 11.06
C LEU A 61 9.99 4.91 10.53
N GLU A 62 10.77 4.51 9.54
CA GLU A 62 11.69 5.39 8.82
C GLU A 62 10.95 6.19 7.74
N GLY A 63 10.32 7.31 8.12
CA GLY A 63 10.08 8.42 7.17
C GLY A 63 8.69 8.55 6.52
N GLY A 64 7.70 7.74 6.88
CA GLY A 64 6.34 7.82 6.30
C GLY A 64 6.14 6.96 5.05
N GLU A 65 6.91 5.88 4.96
CA GLU A 65 6.90 4.90 3.88
C GLU A 65 5.98 3.73 4.22
N TYR A 66 5.07 3.35 3.32
CA TYR A 66 4.16 2.22 3.55
C TYR A 66 4.82 0.91 3.09
N VAL A 67 4.72 -0.13 3.90
CA VAL A 67 5.49 -1.38 3.83
C VAL A 67 4.74 -2.49 3.10
N LYS A 68 5.60 -3.36 2.54
CA LYS A 68 5.42 -4.75 2.11
C LYS A 68 4.12 -5.42 2.54
N VAL A 69 3.56 -6.18 1.60
CA VAL A 69 2.32 -6.94 1.79
C VAL A 69 2.41 -7.87 3.00
N SER A 70 1.49 -7.68 3.94
CA SER A 70 1.23 -8.60 5.05
C SER A 70 0.26 -9.69 4.61
N ASN A 71 0.78 -10.87 4.32
CA ASN A 71 0.03 -12.09 4.12
C ASN A 71 -0.50 -12.65 5.45
N LYS A 72 -1.79 -12.40 5.77
CA LYS A 72 -2.50 -12.92 6.96
C LYS A 72 -2.51 -14.47 7.08
N LYS A 73 -1.99 -15.20 6.09
CA LYS A 73 -1.92 -16.68 6.07
C LYS A 73 -0.57 -17.27 6.51
N THR A 74 0.46 -16.45 6.73
CA THR A 74 1.78 -16.88 7.18
C THR A 74 2.20 -16.05 8.38
N SER A 75 1.98 -16.56 9.59
CA SER A 75 2.67 -16.12 10.83
C SER A 75 4.16 -16.45 10.82
N GLU A 76 4.82 -16.40 9.65
CA GLU A 76 6.24 -16.68 9.47
C GLU A 76 6.80 -15.66 8.47
N TYR A 77 7.01 -14.43 8.94
CA TYR A 77 7.98 -13.56 8.30
C TYR A 77 9.35 -13.94 8.84
N HIS A 78 10.02 -14.83 8.11
CA HIS A 78 11.47 -14.89 8.20
C HIS A 78 11.98 -13.52 7.76
N SER A 79 12.51 -12.75 8.70
CA SER A 79 13.32 -11.57 8.42
C SER A 79 14.35 -11.99 7.37
N ILE A 80 14.16 -11.60 6.11
CA ILE A 80 15.24 -11.69 5.14
C ILE A 80 16.21 -10.60 5.55
N ASP A 81 17.13 -11.05 6.38
CA ASP A 81 18.36 -10.42 6.78
C ASP A 81 19.00 -9.70 5.59
N LYS A 82 18.96 -8.37 5.62
CA LYS A 82 19.75 -7.50 4.73
C LYS A 82 21.12 -7.21 5.38
N SER A 83 21.78 -8.22 5.95
CA SER A 83 23.17 -8.11 6.40
C SER A 83 24.05 -9.23 5.84
N ILE A 84 24.14 -9.37 4.52
CA ILE A 84 25.37 -9.89 3.89
C ILE A 84 25.71 -9.07 2.64
N ASN A 85 26.93 -8.53 2.70
CA ASN A 85 27.72 -7.71 1.76
C ASN A 85 27.40 -6.22 1.63
#